data_AF-A0A7C4ZYL8-F1
#
_entry.id   AF-A0A7C4ZYL8-F1
#
_cell.length_a   1.000
_cell.length_b   1.000
_cell.length_c   1.000
_cell.angle_alpha   90.00
_cell.angle_beta   90.00
_cell.angle_gamma   90.00
#
_symmetry.space_group_name_H-M   'P 1'
#
loop_
_entity.id
_entity.type
_entity.pdbx_description
1 polymer ?
#
loop_
_entity_poly.entity_id
_entity_poly.type
_entity_poly.pdbx_seq_one_letter_code
_entity_poly.pdbx_strand_id
1 'polypeptide(L)'
;MPKKKHKDQVMEEQILENETVAAKEAETSVSDNGMAKEVETPPAAETPTLEQQLEQARQEAAQNLDGWQRAAAELANYKRRQEEQQKLQRDMIKADVLQGVISALDDLDLAFQNVPAQLDGQLVGWVEGFRLVQRKLDKILDDQGVSVINTSGAFDPNLHEAVSHEDSADHEEGQIIGELRKGYQIGNRVIRPALVRVAK
;
A
#
# COMPACT_ATOMS: atom_id res chain seq x y z
N MET A 1 31.25 -15.55 6.26
CA MET A 1 29.92 -16.19 6.38
C MET A 1 30.09 -17.70 6.65
N PRO A 2 29.93 -18.19 7.90
CA PRO A 2 29.76 -19.64 8.11
C PRO A 2 28.74 -20.04 9.22
N LYS A 3 27.85 -19.15 9.67
CA LYS A 3 27.00 -19.42 10.87
C LYS A 3 25.59 -19.99 10.60
N LYS A 4 25.17 -20.19 9.34
CA LYS A 4 23.82 -20.70 9.02
C LYS A 4 23.73 -22.22 8.90
N LYS A 5 24.81 -22.92 8.56
CA LYS A 5 24.78 -24.40 8.37
C LYS A 5 24.79 -25.21 9.67
N HIS A 6 25.16 -24.62 10.80
CA HIS A 6 25.29 -25.35 12.06
C HIS A 6 23.99 -25.40 12.88
N LYS A 7 22.99 -24.56 12.55
CA LYS A 7 21.71 -24.51 13.27
C LYS A 7 20.70 -25.52 12.73
N ASP A 8 20.83 -25.90 11.46
CA ASP A 8 19.96 -26.89 10.81
C ASP A 8 20.38 -28.33 11.18
N GLN A 9 21.68 -28.60 11.36
CA GLN A 9 22.17 -29.91 11.83
C GLN A 9 21.77 -30.26 13.27
N VAL A 10 21.64 -29.26 14.16
CA VAL A 10 21.27 -29.51 15.57
C VAL A 10 19.77 -29.78 15.72
N MET A 11 18.94 -29.33 14.78
CA MET A 11 17.49 -29.56 14.82
C MET A 11 17.08 -30.91 14.21
N GLU A 12 17.89 -31.45 13.29
CA GLU A 12 17.68 -32.78 12.68
C GLU A 12 18.07 -33.92 13.65
N GLU A 13 19.05 -33.69 14.52
CA GLU A 13 19.51 -34.68 15.51
C GLU A 13 18.56 -34.81 16.71
N GLN A 14 17.81 -33.76 17.05
CA GLN A 14 16.80 -33.78 18.13
C GLN A 14 15.46 -34.44 17.75
N ILE A 15 15.20 -34.68 16.47
CA ILE A 15 13.95 -35.32 16.02
C ILE A 15 14.10 -36.86 16.04
N LEU A 16 15.32 -37.40 15.85
CA LEU A 16 15.58 -38.85 15.86
C LEU A 16 15.60 -39.48 17.26
N GLU A 17 15.92 -38.72 18.32
CA GLU A 17 15.94 -39.26 19.69
C GLU A 17 14.53 -39.47 20.29
N ASN A 18 13.50 -38.78 19.81
CA ASN A 18 12.14 -38.91 20.35
C ASN A 18 11.32 -40.07 19.75
N GLU A 19 11.74 -40.66 18.62
CA GLU A 19 11.05 -41.83 18.04
C GLU A 19 11.48 -43.17 18.66
N THR A 20 12.56 -43.21 19.45
CA THR A 20 13.07 -44.48 20.01
C THR A 20 12.58 -44.80 21.43
N VAL A 21 11.90 -43.87 22.10
CA VAL A 21 11.47 -44.04 23.50
C VAL A 21 10.02 -44.55 23.64
N ALA A 22 9.18 -44.47 22.59
CA ALA A 22 7.78 -44.88 22.66
C ALA A 22 7.52 -46.38 22.38
N ALA A 23 8.53 -47.14 21.96
CA ALA A 23 8.35 -48.50 21.44
C ALA A 23 8.76 -49.64 22.41
N LYS A 24 8.97 -49.37 23.71
CA LYS A 24 9.59 -50.37 24.60
C LYS A 24 8.99 -50.54 26.00
N GLU A 25 7.68 -50.39 26.16
CA GLU A 25 7.00 -50.85 27.38
C GLU A 25 5.63 -51.42 27.03
N ALA A 26 5.54 -52.74 26.81
CA ALA A 26 4.37 -53.58 27.16
C ALA A 26 4.54 -55.03 26.70
N GLU A 27 5.51 -55.76 27.25
CA GLU A 27 5.37 -57.21 27.49
C GLU A 27 5.93 -57.44 28.91
N THR A 28 5.21 -58.02 29.87
CA THR A 28 5.34 -59.45 30.23
C THR A 28 4.24 -59.94 31.21
N SER A 29 3.66 -61.12 30.89
CA SER A 29 3.04 -62.19 31.74
C SER A 29 1.72 -61.90 32.51
N VAL A 30 0.74 -62.82 32.63
CA VAL A 30 0.82 -64.25 33.03
C VAL A 30 -0.39 -65.09 32.52
N SER A 31 -0.06 -66.25 31.91
CA SER A 31 -0.59 -67.65 32.01
C SER A 31 -2.09 -68.05 31.91
N ASP A 32 -2.33 -68.92 30.91
CA ASP A 32 -3.00 -70.25 30.88
C ASP A 32 -4.43 -70.45 31.43
N ASN A 33 -5.38 -70.80 30.55
CA ASN A 33 -6.07 -72.11 30.54
C ASN A 33 -7.09 -72.17 29.38
N GLY A 34 -7.16 -73.30 28.69
CA GLY A 34 -8.02 -73.52 27.54
C GLY A 34 -9.51 -73.65 27.87
N MET A 35 -10.36 -73.17 26.96
CA MET A 35 -11.65 -73.79 26.63
C MET A 35 -12.14 -73.22 25.29
N ALA A 36 -12.46 -74.10 24.35
CA ALA A 36 -13.15 -73.75 23.11
C ALA A 36 -14.45 -72.99 23.43
N LYS A 37 -14.56 -71.78 22.88
CA LYS A 37 -15.81 -71.01 22.90
C LYS A 37 -15.94 -70.27 21.58
N GLU A 38 -17.05 -70.51 20.91
CA GLU A 38 -17.53 -69.86 19.68
C GLU A 38 -17.07 -68.42 19.53
N VAL A 39 -16.37 -68.16 18.44
CA VAL A 39 -16.09 -66.82 17.94
C VAL A 39 -17.40 -66.29 17.37
N GLU A 40 -18.16 -65.56 18.18
CA GLU A 40 -19.11 -64.58 17.65
C GLU A 40 -18.29 -63.46 17.00
N THR A 41 -18.18 -63.50 15.68
CA THR A 41 -17.73 -62.38 14.86
C THR A 41 -18.57 -61.14 15.18
N PRO A 42 -17.99 -60.04 15.66
CA PRO A 42 -18.63 -58.73 15.58
C PRO A 42 -18.96 -58.43 14.12
N PRO A 43 -20.04 -57.70 13.80
CA PRO A 43 -20.33 -57.34 12.41
C PRO A 43 -19.09 -56.67 11.85
N ALA A 44 -18.59 -57.18 10.73
CA ALA A 44 -17.48 -56.59 10.02
C ALA A 44 -17.77 -55.09 9.89
N ALA A 45 -17.01 -54.26 10.60
CA ALA A 45 -16.88 -52.88 10.22
C ALA A 45 -16.37 -52.95 8.79
N GLU A 46 -17.27 -52.67 7.83
CA GLU A 46 -16.99 -52.73 6.40
C GLU A 46 -15.72 -51.91 6.17
N THR A 47 -14.61 -52.62 6.00
CA THR A 47 -13.34 -51.98 5.72
C THR A 47 -13.55 -51.36 4.33
N PRO A 48 -13.44 -50.03 4.19
CA PRO A 48 -13.78 -49.37 2.95
C PRO A 48 -12.99 -50.04 1.83
N THR A 49 -13.69 -50.45 0.78
CA THR A 49 -13.07 -51.11 -0.36
C THR A 49 -12.01 -50.19 -0.97
N LEU A 50 -11.01 -50.76 -1.64
CA LEU A 50 -9.94 -49.99 -2.30
C LEU A 50 -10.51 -48.91 -3.24
N GLU A 51 -11.65 -49.17 -3.88
CA GLU A 51 -12.35 -48.21 -4.73
C GLU A 51 -12.94 -47.04 -3.94
N GLN A 52 -13.55 -47.31 -2.77
CA GLN A 52 -14.08 -46.27 -1.88
C GLN A 52 -12.96 -45.40 -1.30
N GLN A 53 -11.84 -46.00 -0.89
CA GLN A 53 -10.68 -45.25 -0.40
C GLN A 53 -10.07 -44.36 -1.48
N LEU A 54 -9.98 -44.86 -2.71
CA LEU A 54 -9.45 -44.13 -3.85
C LEU A 54 -10.36 -42.96 -4.25
N GLU A 55 -11.68 -43.16 -4.22
CA GLU A 55 -12.64 -42.10 -4.48
C GLU A 55 -12.61 -41.03 -3.38
N GLN A 56 -12.53 -41.42 -2.11
CA GLN A 56 -12.38 -40.48 -0.99
C GLN A 56 -11.08 -39.65 -1.13
N ALA A 57 -9.95 -40.29 -1.43
CA ALA A 57 -8.69 -39.60 -1.65
C ALA A 57 -8.74 -38.62 -2.83
N ARG A 58 -9.46 -38.98 -3.92
CA ARG A 58 -9.69 -38.06 -5.05
C ARG A 58 -10.55 -36.87 -4.65
N GLN A 59 -11.59 -37.08 -3.85
CA GLN A 59 -12.45 -35.99 -3.37
C GLN A 59 -11.68 -35.06 -2.43
N GLU A 60 -10.89 -35.59 -1.50
CA GLU A 60 -10.03 -34.79 -0.62
C GLU A 60 -8.99 -34.01 -1.43
N ALA A 61 -8.35 -34.64 -2.42
CA ALA A 61 -7.42 -33.96 -3.32
C ALA A 61 -8.09 -32.83 -4.11
N ALA A 62 -9.31 -33.05 -4.62
CA ALA A 62 -10.07 -32.03 -5.33
C ALA A 62 -10.48 -30.85 -4.41
N GLN A 63 -10.94 -31.14 -3.19
CA GLN A 63 -11.28 -30.12 -2.19
C GLN A 63 -10.05 -29.31 -1.78
N ASN A 64 -8.91 -29.98 -1.54
CA ASN A 64 -7.66 -29.32 -1.22
C ASN A 64 -7.14 -28.46 -2.37
N LEU A 65 -7.27 -28.93 -3.62
CA LEU A 65 -6.89 -28.17 -4.81
C LEU A 65 -7.75 -26.91 -4.97
N ASP A 66 -9.07 -27.02 -4.81
CA ASP A 66 -9.99 -25.88 -4.85
C ASP A 66 -9.69 -24.88 -3.72
N GLY A 67 -9.49 -25.37 -2.50
CA GLY A 67 -9.10 -24.54 -1.37
C GLY A 67 -7.77 -23.81 -1.60
N TRP A 68 -6.79 -24.50 -2.17
CA TRP A 68 -5.49 -23.91 -2.53
C TRP A 68 -5.63 -22.85 -3.62
N GLN A 69 -6.43 -23.11 -4.67
CA GLN A 69 -6.68 -22.14 -5.75
C GLN A 69 -7.36 -20.88 -5.22
N ARG A 70 -8.35 -21.02 -4.34
CA ARG A 70 -9.01 -19.88 -3.68
C ARG A 70 -8.04 -19.10 -2.81
N ALA A 71 -7.28 -19.77 -1.95
CA ALA A 71 -6.28 -19.12 -1.10
C ALA A 71 -5.20 -18.39 -1.93
N ALA A 72 -4.76 -18.98 -3.05
CA ALA A 72 -3.82 -18.35 -3.97
C ALA A 72 -4.41 -17.08 -4.62
N ALA A 73 -5.67 -17.12 -5.04
CA ALA A 73 -6.36 -15.96 -5.59
C ALA A 73 -6.56 -14.85 -4.55
N GLU A 74 -6.93 -15.21 -3.32
CA GLU A 74 -7.05 -14.26 -2.20
C GLU A 74 -5.71 -13.59 -1.88
N LEU A 75 -4.63 -14.37 -1.84
CA LEU A 75 -3.28 -13.85 -1.60
C LEU A 75 -2.84 -12.90 -2.73
N ALA A 76 -3.14 -13.23 -3.98
CA ALA A 76 -2.83 -12.35 -5.13
C ALA A 76 -3.59 -11.02 -5.03
N ASN A 77 -4.89 -11.06 -4.70
CA ASN A 77 -5.72 -9.88 -4.50
C ASN A 77 -5.24 -9.04 -3.30
N TYR A 78 -4.87 -9.69 -2.20
CA TYR A 78 -4.31 -9.03 -1.02
C TYR A 78 -3.00 -8.32 -1.35
N LYS A 79 -2.07 -8.97 -2.06
CA LYS A 79 -0.80 -8.35 -2.47
C LYS A 79 -1.03 -7.11 -3.32
N ARG A 80 -1.89 -7.19 -4.34
CA ARG A 80 -2.25 -6.03 -5.18
C ARG A 80 -2.80 -4.88 -4.33
N ARG A 81 -3.71 -5.17 -3.40
CA ARG A 81 -4.29 -4.18 -2.49
C ARG A 81 -3.23 -3.55 -1.58
N GLN A 82 -2.32 -4.35 -1.04
CA GLN A 82 -1.24 -3.87 -0.18
C GLN A 82 -0.27 -2.96 -0.94
N GLU A 83 0.06 -3.29 -2.19
CA GLU A 83 0.91 -2.43 -3.03
C GLU A 83 0.25 -1.08 -3.32
N GLU A 84 -1.05 -1.08 -3.63
CA GLU A 84 -1.84 0.15 -3.81
C GLU A 84 -1.87 0.99 -2.52
N GLN A 85 -2.11 0.36 -1.37
CA GLN A 85 -2.10 1.05 -0.06
C GLN A 85 -0.73 1.62 0.28
N GLN A 86 0.36 0.89 0.05
CA GLN A 86 1.71 1.38 0.26
C GLN A 86 2.06 2.54 -0.67
N LYS A 87 1.57 2.54 -1.91
CA LYS A 87 1.72 3.69 -2.82
C LYS A 87 1.00 4.91 -2.26
N LEU A 88 -0.28 4.77 -1.89
CA LEU A 88 -1.07 5.86 -1.32
C LEU A 88 -0.43 6.42 -0.04
N GLN A 89 0.07 5.55 0.83
CA GLN A 89 0.75 5.98 2.06
C GLN A 89 2.04 6.75 1.76
N ARG A 90 2.84 6.30 0.79
CA ARG A 90 4.04 7.01 0.35
C ARG A 90 3.69 8.39 -0.21
N ASP A 91 2.66 8.47 -1.05
CA ASP A 91 2.23 9.75 -1.64
C ASP A 91 1.68 10.70 -0.57
N MET A 92 1.00 10.19 0.46
CA MET A 92 0.53 10.98 1.61
C MET A 92 1.69 11.56 2.44
N ILE A 93 2.68 10.73 2.77
CA ILE A 93 3.87 11.19 3.53
C ILE A 93 4.64 12.23 2.72
N LYS A 94 4.79 12.01 1.41
CA LYS A 94 5.40 13.00 0.50
C LYS A 94 4.62 14.31 0.49
N ALA A 95 3.30 14.25 0.35
CA ALA A 95 2.45 15.43 0.33
C ALA A 95 2.60 16.28 1.60
N ASP A 96 2.63 15.65 2.77
CA ASP A 96 2.80 16.34 4.06
C ASP A 96 4.14 17.07 4.16
N VAL A 97 5.24 16.43 3.77
CA VAL A 97 6.57 17.06 3.74
C VAL A 97 6.62 18.19 2.70
N LEU A 98 6.06 17.96 1.51
CA LEU A 98 6.08 18.93 0.41
C LEU A 98 5.18 20.14 0.70
N GLN A 99 4.16 20.01 1.55
CA GLN A 99 3.32 21.13 1.96
C GLN A 99 4.13 22.25 2.64
N GLY A 100 5.13 21.90 3.45
CA GLY A 100 6.04 22.88 4.05
C GLY A 100 6.91 23.58 3.02
N VAL A 101 7.41 22.83 2.03
CA VAL A 101 8.22 23.37 0.92
C VAL A 101 7.40 24.31 0.03
N ILE A 102 6.17 23.91 -0.30
CA ILE A 102 5.22 24.71 -1.08
C ILE A 102 4.91 26.03 -0.36
N SER A 103 4.73 26.00 0.95
CA SER A 103 4.48 27.23 1.72
C SER A 103 5.66 28.20 1.64
N ALA A 104 6.90 27.70 1.68
CA ALA A 104 8.09 28.54 1.48
C ALA A 104 8.22 29.07 0.04
N LEU A 105 7.72 28.34 -0.96
CA LEU A 105 7.64 28.82 -2.34
C LEU A 105 6.62 29.95 -2.49
N ASP A 106 5.50 29.89 -1.78
CA ASP A 106 4.53 30.99 -1.78
C ASP A 106 5.15 32.27 -1.20
N ASP A 107 5.94 32.15 -0.12
CA ASP A 107 6.65 33.29 0.48
C ASP A 107 7.68 33.88 -0.50
N LEU A 108 8.37 33.03 -1.28
CA LEU A 108 9.25 33.47 -2.36
C LEU A 108 8.48 34.19 -3.48
N ASP A 109 7.35 33.63 -3.92
CA ASP A 109 6.46 34.26 -4.90
C ASP A 109 5.99 35.64 -4.41
N LEU A 110 5.56 35.74 -3.15
CA LEU A 110 5.15 36.98 -2.53
C LEU A 110 6.32 37.98 -2.46
N ALA A 111 7.52 37.52 -2.09
CA ALA A 111 8.71 38.37 -2.07
C ALA A 111 9.02 38.93 -3.46
N PHE A 112 8.89 38.12 -4.53
CA PHE A 112 9.13 38.57 -5.90
C PHE A 112 8.05 39.54 -6.41
N GLN A 113 6.80 39.39 -6.00
CA GLN A 113 5.73 40.34 -6.34
C GLN A 113 5.95 41.73 -5.72
N ASN A 114 6.65 41.80 -4.59
CA ASN A 114 6.95 43.04 -3.87
C ASN A 114 8.31 43.66 -4.24
N VAL A 115 9.00 43.14 -5.26
CA VAL A 115 10.28 43.72 -5.72
C VAL A 115 10.02 45.10 -6.33
N PRO A 116 10.66 46.18 -5.84
CA PRO A 116 10.49 47.52 -6.40
C PRO A 116 10.87 47.61 -7.88
N ALA A 117 10.13 48.40 -8.66
CA ALA A 117 10.39 48.58 -10.09
C ALA A 117 11.72 49.28 -10.39
N GLN A 118 12.21 50.13 -9.47
CA GLN A 118 13.55 50.70 -9.52
C GLN A 118 14.44 49.98 -8.52
N LEU A 119 15.25 49.05 -9.04
CA LEU A 119 16.26 48.33 -8.28
C LEU A 119 17.65 48.68 -8.81
N ASP A 120 18.61 48.82 -7.89
CA ASP A 120 20.02 48.96 -8.27
C ASP A 120 20.47 47.74 -9.09
N GLY A 121 21.31 47.96 -10.10
CA GLY A 121 21.71 46.90 -11.05
C GLY A 121 22.33 45.66 -10.40
N GLN A 122 23.00 45.80 -9.26
CA GLN A 122 23.52 44.66 -8.50
C GLN A 122 22.40 43.85 -7.83
N LEU A 123 21.36 44.52 -7.30
CA LEU A 123 20.20 43.87 -6.70
C LEU A 123 19.37 43.12 -7.75
N VAL A 124 19.28 43.65 -8.97
CA VAL A 124 18.63 42.94 -10.10
C VAL A 124 19.27 41.57 -10.34
N GLY A 125 20.61 41.50 -10.34
CA GLY A 125 21.34 40.24 -10.48
C GLY A 125 21.03 39.22 -9.37
N TRP A 126 20.89 39.69 -8.13
CA TRP A 126 20.47 38.84 -7.01
C TRP A 126 19.05 38.31 -7.18
N VAL A 127 18.09 39.16 -7.56
CA VAL A 127 16.69 38.76 -7.79
C VAL A 127 16.60 37.70 -8.88
N GLU A 128 17.31 37.87 -9.99
CA GLU A 128 17.36 36.87 -11.06
C GLU A 128 18.01 35.54 -10.61
N GLY A 129 19.04 35.62 -9.76
CA GLY A 129 19.64 34.45 -9.12
C GLY A 129 18.63 33.67 -8.27
N PHE A 130 17.86 34.36 -7.42
CA PHE A 130 16.81 33.72 -6.62
C PHE A 130 15.67 33.18 -7.48
N ARG A 131 15.27 33.86 -8.56
CA ARG A 131 14.30 33.34 -9.53
C ARG A 131 14.76 32.05 -10.20
N LEU A 132 16.07 31.89 -10.44
CA LEU A 132 16.62 30.63 -10.95
C LEU A 132 16.51 29.52 -9.90
N VAL A 133 16.73 29.82 -8.62
CA VAL A 133 16.53 28.86 -7.52
C VAL A 133 15.06 28.45 -7.43
N GLN A 134 14.12 29.39 -7.52
CA GLN A 134 12.69 29.10 -7.54
C GLN A 134 12.34 28.16 -8.69
N ARG A 135 12.75 28.47 -9.92
CA ARG A 135 12.51 27.59 -11.08
C ARG A 135 13.09 26.19 -10.90
N LYS A 136 14.24 26.07 -10.22
CA LYS A 136 14.84 24.78 -9.89
C LYS A 136 13.99 24.01 -8.86
N LEU A 137 13.44 24.70 -7.87
CA LEU A 137 12.52 24.10 -6.89
C LEU A 137 11.22 23.63 -7.56
N ASP A 138 10.65 24.45 -8.45
CA ASP A 138 9.47 24.06 -9.24
C ASP A 138 9.73 22.80 -10.06
N LYS A 139 10.90 22.72 -10.69
CA LYS A 139 11.32 21.51 -11.42
C LYS A 139 11.46 20.29 -10.51
N ILE A 140 12.00 20.47 -9.30
CA ILE A 140 12.10 19.37 -8.32
C ILE A 140 10.71 18.87 -7.92
N LEU A 141 9.74 19.78 -7.73
CA LEU A 141 8.36 19.40 -7.45
C LEU A 141 7.75 18.59 -8.61
N ASP A 142 7.94 19.04 -9.84
CA ASP A 142 7.47 18.35 -11.05
C ASP A 142 8.10 16.95 -11.18
N ASP A 143 9.42 16.83 -10.97
CA ASP A 143 10.15 15.56 -10.96
C ASP A 143 9.66 14.61 -9.84
N GLN A 144 9.09 15.14 -8.74
CA GLN A 144 8.44 14.36 -7.68
C GLN A 144 6.98 13.99 -7.99
N GLY A 145 6.45 14.40 -9.14
CA GLY A 145 5.07 14.17 -9.57
C GLY A 145 4.06 15.15 -8.96
N VAL A 146 4.54 16.28 -8.43
CA VAL A 146 3.68 17.37 -7.95
C VAL A 146 3.44 18.35 -9.09
N SER A 147 2.17 18.58 -9.38
CA SER A 147 1.72 19.50 -10.42
C SER A 147 0.90 20.65 -9.83
N VAL A 148 0.97 21.81 -10.47
CA VAL A 148 0.12 22.95 -10.14
C VAL A 148 -1.29 22.68 -10.66
N ILE A 149 -2.29 22.96 -9.83
CA ILE A 149 -3.71 22.84 -10.20
C ILE A 149 -4.05 23.93 -11.22
N ASN A 150 -4.67 23.54 -12.34
CA ASN A 150 -5.07 24.48 -13.37
C ASN A 150 -6.29 25.28 -12.91
N THR A 151 -6.15 26.60 -12.83
CA THR A 151 -7.19 27.57 -12.46
C THR A 151 -7.83 28.26 -13.67
N SER A 152 -7.46 27.85 -14.89
CA SER A 152 -8.07 28.36 -16.12
C SER A 152 -9.40 27.65 -16.39
N GLY A 153 -10.53 28.32 -16.13
CA GLY A 153 -11.86 27.82 -16.47
C GLY A 153 -12.84 27.80 -15.30
N ALA A 154 -13.69 26.78 -15.26
CA ALA A 154 -14.78 26.66 -14.28
C ALA A 154 -14.26 26.24 -12.89
N PHE A 155 -14.94 26.72 -11.85
CA PHE A 155 -14.66 26.35 -10.48
C PHE A 155 -15.06 24.89 -10.18
N ASP A 156 -14.06 24.05 -9.89
CA ASP A 156 -14.25 22.71 -9.28
C ASP A 156 -14.01 22.74 -7.74
N PRO A 157 -15.02 22.43 -6.90
CA PRO A 157 -14.86 22.34 -5.44
C PRO A 157 -13.85 21.30 -4.94
N ASN A 158 -13.50 20.29 -5.76
CA ASN A 158 -12.52 19.28 -5.39
C ASN A 158 -11.08 19.80 -5.53
N LEU A 159 -10.86 20.81 -6.37
CA LEU A 159 -9.55 21.33 -6.74
C LEU A 159 -9.31 22.76 -6.25
N HIS A 160 -10.38 23.50 -6.00
CA HIS A 160 -10.33 24.93 -5.73
C HIS A 160 -11.08 25.30 -4.46
N GLU A 161 -10.61 26.35 -3.80
CA GLU A 161 -11.22 26.99 -2.65
C GLU A 161 -11.57 28.44 -3.02
N ALA A 162 -12.87 28.75 -3.05
CA ALA A 162 -13.36 30.08 -3.41
C ALA A 162 -13.26 31.03 -2.21
N VAL A 163 -12.44 32.08 -2.33
CA VAL A 163 -12.25 33.11 -1.29
C VAL A 163 -13.32 34.20 -1.38
N SER A 164 -13.69 34.58 -2.61
CA SER A 164 -14.70 35.60 -2.89
C SER A 164 -15.50 35.25 -4.15
N HIS A 165 -16.74 35.74 -4.18
CA HIS A 165 -17.59 35.75 -5.36
C HIS A 165 -17.79 37.20 -5.80
N GLU A 166 -17.54 37.50 -7.07
CA GLU A 166 -17.50 38.87 -7.58
C GLU A 166 -18.14 38.99 -8.96
N ASP A 167 -18.71 40.14 -9.26
CA ASP A 167 -19.26 40.41 -10.59
C ASP A 167 -18.09 40.63 -11.58
N SER A 168 -18.10 39.91 -12.70
CA SER A 168 -17.11 40.07 -13.77
C SER A 168 -17.80 40.23 -15.12
N ALA A 169 -17.41 41.25 -15.89
CA ALA A 169 -17.93 41.45 -17.24
C ALA A 169 -17.31 40.48 -18.26
N ASP A 170 -16.15 39.90 -17.93
CA ASP A 170 -15.34 39.09 -18.85
C ASP A 170 -15.48 37.57 -18.60
N HIS A 171 -16.21 37.15 -17.57
CA HIS A 171 -16.32 35.75 -17.13
C HIS A 171 -17.78 35.34 -16.92
N GLU A 172 -18.10 34.08 -17.20
CA GLU A 172 -19.43 33.50 -16.93
C GLU A 172 -19.59 33.15 -15.45
N GLU A 173 -20.84 33.10 -14.96
CA GLU A 173 -21.16 32.67 -13.58
C GLU A 173 -20.53 31.30 -13.27
N GLY A 174 -19.80 31.22 -12.15
CA GLY A 174 -19.07 30.01 -11.74
C GLY A 174 -17.68 29.83 -12.37
N GLN A 175 -17.22 30.76 -13.20
CA GLN A 175 -15.86 30.74 -13.74
C GLN A 175 -14.85 31.39 -12.78
N ILE A 176 -13.61 30.92 -12.80
CA ILE A 176 -12.51 31.50 -12.03
C ILE A 176 -12.08 32.82 -12.69
N ILE A 177 -12.18 33.92 -11.95
CA ILE A 177 -11.72 35.26 -12.35
C ILE A 177 -10.20 35.37 -12.20
N GLY A 178 -9.67 34.78 -11.14
CA GLY A 178 -8.25 34.86 -10.84
C GLY A 178 -7.83 34.01 -9.65
N GLU A 179 -6.54 33.69 -9.63
CA GLU A 179 -5.88 32.90 -8.61
C GLU A 179 -5.15 33.80 -7.63
N LEU A 180 -5.44 33.65 -6.33
CA LEU A 180 -4.71 34.32 -5.26
C LEU A 180 -3.53 33.48 -4.76
N ARG A 181 -3.66 32.15 -4.81
CA ARG A 181 -2.62 31.22 -4.40
C ARG A 181 -2.70 29.93 -5.19
N LYS A 182 -1.54 29.47 -5.67
CA LYS A 182 -1.36 28.21 -6.39
C LYS A 182 -1.83 27.01 -5.57
N GLY A 183 -2.65 26.18 -6.20
CA GLY A 183 -2.99 24.85 -5.72
C GLY A 183 -1.98 23.84 -6.23
N TYR A 184 -1.76 22.77 -5.47
CA TYR A 184 -0.82 21.70 -5.84
C TYR A 184 -1.45 20.33 -5.60
N GLN A 185 -1.16 19.39 -6.51
CA GLN A 185 -1.63 18.01 -6.44
C GLN A 185 -0.50 17.03 -6.78
N ILE A 186 -0.55 15.84 -6.19
CA ILE A 186 0.33 14.71 -6.50
C ILE A 186 -0.48 13.57 -7.10
N GLY A 187 -0.22 13.25 -8.37
CA GLY A 187 -1.07 12.34 -9.14
C GLY A 187 -2.53 12.81 -9.15
N ASN A 188 -3.43 12.04 -8.54
CA ASN A 188 -4.87 12.36 -8.47
C ASN A 188 -5.29 12.95 -7.11
N ARG A 189 -4.34 13.29 -6.24
CA ARG A 189 -4.63 13.76 -4.89
C ARG A 189 -4.19 15.21 -4.71
N VAL A 190 -5.11 16.05 -4.25
CA VAL A 190 -4.83 17.43 -3.88
C VAL A 190 -4.00 17.47 -2.60
N ILE A 191 -2.86 18.16 -2.65
CA ILE A 191 -2.04 18.50 -1.47
C ILE A 191 -2.66 19.73 -0.79
N ARG A 192 -2.96 20.75 -1.61
CA ARG A 192 -3.61 21.99 -1.20
C ARG A 192 -4.43 22.53 -2.38
N PRO A 193 -5.71 22.92 -2.17
CA PRO A 193 -6.52 23.52 -3.22
C PRO A 193 -5.96 24.87 -3.66
N ALA A 194 -6.29 25.30 -4.89
CA ALA A 194 -5.96 26.66 -5.31
C ALA A 194 -6.97 27.65 -4.71
N LEU A 195 -6.50 28.77 -4.17
CA LEU A 195 -7.37 29.83 -3.67
C LEU A 195 -7.72 30.76 -4.81
N VAL A 196 -9.02 30.88 -5.11
CA VAL A 196 -9.51 31.56 -6.31
C VAL A 196 -10.65 32.55 -6.00
N ARG A 197 -10.83 33.51 -6.91
CA ARG A 197 -12.00 34.40 -6.98
C ARG A 197 -12.93 33.87 -8.07
N VAL A 198 -14.22 33.73 -7.77
CA VAL A 198 -15.20 33.14 -8.69
C VAL A 198 -16.19 34.20 -9.15
N ALA A 199 -16.59 34.15 -10.42
CA ALA A 199 -17.62 35.01 -10.97
C ALA A 199 -19.00 34.63 -10.43
N LYS A 200 -19.76 35.65 -10.03
CA LYS A 200 -21.15 35.53 -9.59
C LYS A 200 -22.12 35.75 -10.74
#